data_AF-A0A7M7KIM4-F1
#
_entry.id   AF-A0A7M7KIM4-F1
#
_cell.length_a   1.000
_cell.length_b   1.000
_cell.length_c   1.000
_cell.angle_alpha   90.00
_cell.angle_beta   90.00
_cell.angle_gamma   90.00
#
_symmetry.space_group_name_H-M   'P 1'
#
loop_
_entity.id
_entity.type
_entity.pdbx_description
1 polymer ?
#
loop_
_entity_poly.entity_id
_entity_poly.type
_entity_poly.pdbx_seq_one_letter_code
_entity_poly.pdbx_strand_id
1 'polypeptide(L)'
;MSDLNIIVYENGCKTPDHEVLACIRKAFKLGFNTLALNVIIGESELSTKQPLPKPIKFDIPEFCLKEARSQGRTLKLLTRLSGKVSDNQQAHKLQHNPISCEYDLLAAFPTTHGLLNSIIDQGGVDILFYPLTETYAFPKNSCISYAIQKGIFYELAYSPLLGPKRAVALRSMRRLMHHERTGFIFSSGTSSPEFLRGPLDVSFLGHLLELEADYARRLVWDAPSNVLVHAETRRRKDRGAVMAQFLDKVPPGERWLIEACQVKPKVQPTQQKQQQKGQKQAAETQKQEVDDDGTDVRETPAYKRQRTE
;
A
#
# COMPACT_ATOMS: atom_id res chain seq x y z
N MET A 1 5.14 3.26 -2.27
CA MET A 1 4.32 4.49 -2.30
C MET A 1 3.49 4.44 -3.55
N SER A 2 2.18 4.40 -3.36
CA SER A 2 1.24 4.19 -4.46
C SER A 2 0.12 5.20 -4.37
N ASP A 3 -0.29 5.76 -5.49
CA ASP A 3 -1.55 6.50 -5.59
C ASP A 3 -2.51 5.67 -6.44
N LEU A 4 -3.61 5.22 -5.84
CA LEU A 4 -4.52 4.28 -6.47
C LEU A 4 -5.74 4.96 -7.12
N ASN A 5 -5.75 6.28 -7.27
CA ASN A 5 -6.92 7.00 -7.81
C ASN A 5 -6.56 8.25 -8.65
N ILE A 6 -5.90 8.06 -9.79
CA ILE A 6 -5.79 9.12 -10.83
C ILE A 6 -6.98 8.95 -11.79
N ILE A 7 -7.86 9.94 -11.85
CA ILE A 7 -9.09 9.86 -12.66
C ILE A 7 -8.72 10.08 -14.13
N VAL A 8 -9.08 9.12 -14.99
CA VAL A 8 -8.86 9.20 -16.45
C VAL A 8 -10.16 9.17 -17.26
N TYR A 9 -11.24 8.71 -16.63
CA TYR A 9 -12.58 8.69 -17.20
C TYR A 9 -13.59 8.79 -16.06
N GLU A 10 -14.61 9.61 -16.23
CA GLU A 10 -15.70 9.77 -15.26
C GLU A 10 -17.02 10.01 -16.00
N ASN A 11 -18.00 9.11 -15.77
CA ASN A 11 -19.39 9.25 -16.22
C ASN A 11 -19.54 9.65 -17.71
N GLY A 12 -18.87 8.94 -18.62
CA GLY A 12 -18.90 9.25 -20.05
C GLY A 12 -17.81 10.21 -20.54
N CYS A 13 -17.15 10.93 -19.64
CA CYS A 13 -16.17 11.96 -19.98
C CYS A 13 -14.74 11.44 -19.78
N LYS A 14 -13.97 11.36 -20.87
CA LYS A 14 -12.53 11.04 -20.80
C LYS A 14 -11.73 12.29 -20.46
N THR A 15 -10.83 12.19 -19.49
CA THR A 15 -9.85 13.24 -19.21
C THR A 15 -8.90 13.39 -20.41
N PRO A 16 -8.55 14.62 -20.83
CA PRO A 16 -7.62 14.82 -21.94
C PRO A 16 -6.27 14.13 -21.71
N ASP A 17 -5.75 13.45 -22.73
CA ASP A 17 -4.55 12.63 -22.62
C ASP A 17 -3.33 13.43 -22.11
N HIS A 18 -3.20 14.69 -22.53
CA HIS A 18 -2.11 15.58 -22.08
C HIS A 18 -2.17 15.87 -20.57
N GLU A 19 -3.38 15.95 -20.00
CA GLU A 19 -3.58 16.19 -18.57
C GLU A 19 -3.26 14.93 -17.76
N VAL A 20 -3.69 13.76 -18.24
CA VAL A 20 -3.33 12.46 -17.64
C VAL A 20 -1.81 12.26 -17.64
N LEU A 21 -1.13 12.56 -18.76
CA LEU A 21 0.33 12.50 -18.83
C LEU A 21 1.01 13.51 -17.89
N ALA A 22 0.43 14.69 -17.71
CA ALA A 22 0.91 15.66 -16.74
C ALA A 22 0.78 15.15 -15.29
N CYS A 23 -0.33 14.49 -14.96
CA CYS A 23 -0.55 13.80 -13.67
C CYS A 23 0.50 12.71 -13.44
N ILE A 24 0.70 11.82 -14.41
CA ILE A 24 1.71 10.74 -14.32
C ILE A 24 3.10 11.32 -14.07
N ARG A 25 3.49 12.35 -14.85
CA ARG A 25 4.79 13.02 -14.71
C ARG A 25 4.94 13.68 -13.34
N LYS A 26 3.92 14.39 -12.85
CA LYS A 26 3.97 15.06 -11.55
C LYS A 26 4.01 14.05 -10.40
N ALA A 27 3.16 13.02 -10.43
CA ALA A 27 3.15 11.98 -9.39
C ALA A 27 4.51 11.26 -9.29
N PHE A 28 5.13 10.94 -10.43
CA PHE A 28 6.46 10.34 -10.45
C PHE A 28 7.52 11.23 -9.79
N LYS A 29 7.55 12.53 -10.16
CA LYS A 29 8.44 13.54 -9.56
C LYS A 29 8.23 13.71 -8.05
N LEU A 30 6.98 13.60 -7.60
CA LEU A 30 6.62 13.68 -6.18
C LEU A 30 7.06 12.45 -5.36
N GLY A 31 7.47 11.36 -6.01
CA GLY A 31 7.98 10.17 -5.33
C GLY A 31 7.10 8.93 -5.41
N PHE A 32 5.99 8.96 -6.14
CA PHE A 32 5.16 7.77 -6.35
C PHE A 32 5.80 6.80 -7.34
N ASN A 33 5.70 5.50 -7.05
CA ASN A 33 6.25 4.43 -7.89
C ASN A 33 5.16 3.58 -8.53
N THR A 34 3.94 3.59 -7.98
CA THR A 34 2.81 2.86 -8.55
C THR A 34 1.62 3.80 -8.63
N LEU A 35 1.01 3.89 -9.81
CA LEU A 35 -0.16 4.72 -10.04
C LEU A 35 -1.29 3.86 -10.61
N ALA A 36 -2.51 4.02 -10.12
CA ALA A 36 -3.68 3.40 -10.74
C ALA A 36 -4.52 4.44 -11.47
N LEU A 37 -4.77 4.18 -12.75
CA LEU A 37 -5.62 4.97 -13.62
C LEU A 37 -7.06 4.50 -13.47
N ASN A 38 -7.89 5.37 -12.92
CA ASN A 38 -9.25 5.08 -12.51
C ASN A 38 -10.28 5.49 -13.56
N VAL A 39 -11.10 4.52 -13.94
CA VAL A 39 -12.29 4.68 -14.77
C VAL A 39 -13.49 4.63 -13.83
N ILE A 40 -14.20 5.75 -13.69
CA ILE A 40 -15.38 5.88 -12.82
C ILE A 40 -16.64 5.76 -13.68
N ILE A 41 -17.47 4.76 -13.34
CA ILE A 41 -18.74 4.49 -14.00
C ILE A 41 -19.91 4.77 -13.06
N GLY A 42 -20.93 5.41 -13.59
CA GLY A 42 -22.16 5.73 -12.87
C GLY A 42 -23.17 4.57 -12.84
N GLU A 43 -24.27 4.78 -12.13
CA GLU A 43 -25.37 3.80 -11.99
C GLU A 43 -25.93 3.39 -13.37
N SER A 44 -26.15 4.35 -14.26
CA SER A 44 -26.71 4.11 -15.60
C SER A 44 -25.85 3.15 -16.44
N GLU A 45 -24.53 3.29 -16.41
CA GLU A 45 -23.62 2.42 -17.17
C GLU A 45 -23.62 0.97 -16.63
N LEU A 46 -23.85 0.82 -15.32
CA LEU A 46 -24.00 -0.50 -14.70
C LEU A 46 -25.37 -1.13 -14.98
N SER A 47 -26.45 -0.34 -15.03
CA SER A 47 -27.80 -0.86 -15.34
C SER A 47 -27.99 -1.23 -16.81
N THR A 48 -27.28 -0.55 -17.73
CA THR A 48 -27.47 -0.74 -19.18
C THR A 48 -26.86 -2.07 -19.65
N LYS A 49 -27.42 -2.68 -20.71
CA LYS A 49 -26.79 -3.84 -21.40
C LYS A 49 -25.52 -3.49 -22.18
N GLN A 50 -25.17 -2.20 -22.27
CA GLN A 50 -23.97 -1.76 -22.95
C GLN A 50 -22.70 -2.30 -22.27
N PRO A 51 -21.65 -2.58 -23.07
CA PRO A 51 -20.37 -3.04 -22.54
C PRO A 51 -19.76 -1.95 -21.65
N LEU A 52 -19.09 -2.39 -20.58
CA LEU A 52 -18.33 -1.49 -19.72
C LEU A 52 -17.15 -0.89 -20.50
N PRO A 53 -16.67 0.32 -20.13
CA PRO A 53 -15.48 0.90 -20.72
C PRO A 53 -14.27 -0.03 -20.48
N LYS A 54 -13.48 -0.25 -21.53
CA LYS A 54 -12.25 -1.03 -21.45
C LYS A 54 -11.16 -0.25 -20.68
N PRO A 55 -10.20 -0.95 -20.04
CA PRO A 55 -9.13 -0.29 -19.31
C PRO A 55 -8.33 0.68 -20.21
N ILE A 56 -8.26 1.94 -19.80
CA ILE A 56 -7.47 2.96 -20.50
C ILE A 56 -6.03 2.83 -20.03
N LYS A 57 -5.13 2.49 -20.97
CA LYS A 57 -3.71 2.31 -20.72
C LYS A 57 -2.94 3.47 -21.33
N PHE A 58 -1.87 3.88 -20.65
CA PHE A 58 -0.93 4.89 -21.12
C PHE A 58 0.48 4.32 -21.06
N ASP A 59 1.31 4.70 -22.01
CA ASP A 59 2.73 4.44 -21.94
C ASP A 59 3.40 5.39 -20.95
N ILE A 60 4.39 4.87 -20.22
CA ILE A 60 5.15 5.69 -19.29
C ILE A 60 6.06 6.63 -20.12
N PRO A 61 6.03 7.96 -19.89
CA PRO A 61 6.90 8.87 -20.62
C PRO A 61 8.38 8.49 -20.50
N GLU A 62 9.11 8.50 -21.63
CA GLU A 62 10.52 8.09 -21.70
C GLU A 62 11.40 8.84 -20.69
N PHE A 63 11.11 10.12 -20.46
CA PHE A 63 11.77 10.92 -19.42
C PHE A 63 11.65 10.28 -18.03
N CYS A 64 10.45 9.85 -17.65
CA CYS A 64 10.21 9.18 -16.37
C CYS A 64 10.97 7.86 -16.29
N LEU A 65 11.06 7.10 -17.39
CA LEU A 65 11.82 5.84 -17.43
C LEU A 65 13.33 6.06 -17.23
N LYS A 66 13.91 7.05 -17.91
CA LYS A 66 15.34 7.39 -17.78
C LYS A 66 15.67 7.86 -16.35
N GLU A 67 14.85 8.75 -15.82
CA GLU A 67 15.02 9.25 -14.45
C GLU A 67 14.85 8.12 -13.42
N ALA A 68 13.83 7.28 -13.58
CA ALA A 68 13.61 6.11 -12.72
C ALA A 68 14.84 5.19 -12.71
N ARG A 69 15.40 4.86 -13.88
CA ARG A 69 16.63 4.05 -14.00
C ARG A 69 17.81 4.68 -13.28
N SER A 70 18.01 6.00 -13.44
CA SER A 70 19.12 6.71 -12.77
C SER A 70 19.01 6.71 -11.24
N GLN A 71 17.78 6.72 -10.72
CA GLN A 71 17.48 6.71 -9.29
C GLN A 71 17.29 5.29 -8.72
N GLY A 72 17.45 4.24 -9.53
CA GLY A 72 17.16 2.85 -9.12
C GLY A 72 15.70 2.61 -8.75
N ARG A 73 14.77 3.42 -9.28
CA ARG A 73 13.33 3.34 -9.07
C ARG A 73 12.64 2.69 -10.27
N THR A 74 11.41 2.25 -10.06
CA THR A 74 10.50 1.80 -11.13
C THR A 74 9.18 2.54 -11.01
N LEU A 75 8.54 2.75 -12.15
CA LEU A 75 7.19 3.30 -12.24
C LEU A 75 6.27 2.22 -12.83
N LYS A 76 5.18 1.89 -12.14
CA LYS A 76 4.17 0.94 -12.58
C LYS A 76 2.84 1.67 -12.74
N LEU A 77 2.21 1.50 -13.90
CA LEU A 77 0.84 1.95 -14.14
C LEU A 77 -0.10 0.75 -14.04
N LEU A 78 -1.17 0.92 -13.28
CA LEU A 78 -2.23 -0.06 -13.06
C LEU A 78 -3.55 0.50 -13.57
N THR A 79 -4.51 -0.37 -13.83
CA THR A 79 -5.86 0.04 -14.20
C THR A 79 -6.83 -0.22 -13.05
N ARG A 80 -7.73 0.73 -12.81
CA ARG A 80 -8.79 0.64 -11.79
C ARG A 80 -10.15 0.93 -12.41
N LEU A 81 -11.14 0.13 -12.03
CA LEU A 81 -12.55 0.40 -12.33
C LEU A 81 -13.28 0.73 -11.03
N SER A 82 -13.98 1.85 -10.98
CA SER A 82 -14.78 2.29 -9.84
C SER A 82 -16.25 2.42 -10.23
N GLY A 83 -17.15 1.74 -9.54
CA GLY A 83 -18.59 1.80 -9.83
C GLY A 83 -19.42 2.28 -8.66
N LYS A 84 -20.38 3.20 -8.92
CA LYS A 84 -21.46 3.50 -7.97
C LYS A 84 -22.56 2.45 -8.14
N VAL A 85 -22.87 1.72 -7.07
CA VAL A 85 -23.74 0.56 -7.10
C VAL A 85 -24.99 0.81 -6.26
N SER A 86 -26.16 0.65 -6.88
CA SER A 86 -27.46 0.83 -6.23
C SER A 86 -28.26 -0.47 -6.04
N ASP A 87 -27.91 -1.53 -6.76
CA ASP A 87 -28.58 -2.83 -6.67
C ASP A 87 -27.58 -4.01 -6.76
N ASN A 88 -28.04 -5.21 -6.41
CA ASN A 88 -27.19 -6.42 -6.46
C ASN A 88 -26.82 -6.85 -7.90
N GLN A 89 -27.62 -6.49 -8.91
CA GLN A 89 -27.33 -6.85 -10.30
C GLN A 89 -26.14 -6.03 -10.82
N GLN A 90 -26.09 -4.74 -10.47
CA GLN A 90 -24.98 -3.83 -10.72
C GLN A 90 -23.72 -4.28 -9.98
N ALA A 91 -23.84 -4.73 -8.73
CA ALA A 91 -22.72 -5.30 -7.96
C ALA A 91 -22.13 -6.51 -8.68
N HIS A 92 -22.99 -7.46 -9.05
CA HIS A 92 -22.61 -8.66 -9.78
C HIS A 92 -21.98 -8.32 -11.14
N LYS A 93 -22.53 -7.36 -11.88
CA LYS A 93 -21.95 -6.88 -13.14
C LYS A 93 -20.57 -6.27 -12.90
N LEU A 94 -20.38 -5.44 -11.88
CA LEU A 94 -19.10 -4.84 -11.55
C LEU A 94 -18.04 -5.90 -11.21
N GLN A 95 -18.39 -6.94 -10.45
CA GLN A 95 -17.46 -7.97 -9.98
C GLN A 95 -17.14 -9.05 -11.01
N HIS A 96 -18.11 -9.46 -11.83
CA HIS A 96 -18.02 -10.66 -12.66
C HIS A 96 -18.01 -10.41 -14.16
N ASN A 97 -18.20 -9.16 -14.62
CA ASN A 97 -18.10 -8.87 -16.05
C ASN A 97 -16.68 -9.17 -16.56
N PRO A 98 -16.55 -9.82 -17.75
CA PRO A 98 -15.24 -10.10 -18.35
C PRO A 98 -14.35 -8.86 -18.47
N ILE A 99 -14.93 -7.70 -18.81
CA ILE A 99 -14.22 -6.42 -18.93
C ILE A 99 -13.74 -5.95 -17.55
N SER A 100 -14.55 -6.09 -16.50
CA SER A 100 -14.12 -5.79 -15.13
C SER A 100 -12.94 -6.66 -14.69
N CYS A 101 -12.90 -7.92 -15.13
CA CYS A 101 -11.81 -8.84 -14.80
C CYS A 101 -10.48 -8.47 -15.49
N GLU A 102 -10.51 -7.66 -16.55
CA GLU A 102 -9.30 -7.11 -17.20
C GLU A 102 -8.62 -6.02 -16.36
N TYR A 103 -9.35 -5.36 -15.44
CA TYR A 103 -8.79 -4.33 -14.57
C TYR A 103 -7.93 -4.93 -13.46
N ASP A 104 -6.85 -4.23 -13.11
CA ASP A 104 -5.99 -4.64 -12.00
C ASP A 104 -6.69 -4.45 -10.66
N LEU A 105 -7.45 -3.36 -10.48
CA LEU A 105 -8.15 -2.98 -9.25
C LEU A 105 -9.66 -2.79 -9.49
N LEU A 106 -10.48 -3.26 -8.56
CA LEU A 106 -11.92 -3.00 -8.54
C LEU A 106 -12.31 -2.21 -7.29
N ALA A 107 -13.08 -1.15 -7.48
CA ALA A 107 -13.60 -0.33 -6.40
C ALA A 107 -15.12 -0.15 -6.51
N ALA A 108 -15.81 -0.14 -5.38
CA ALA A 108 -17.26 0.03 -5.34
C ALA A 108 -17.68 1.11 -4.34
N PHE A 109 -18.70 1.88 -4.72
CA PHE A 109 -19.43 2.77 -3.83
C PHE A 109 -20.87 2.24 -3.66
N PRO A 110 -21.18 1.53 -2.57
CA PRO A 110 -22.54 1.07 -2.31
C PRO A 110 -23.42 2.18 -1.72
N THR A 111 -24.62 2.36 -2.27
CA THR A 111 -25.56 3.39 -1.81
C THR A 111 -26.34 3.00 -0.55
N THR A 112 -26.44 1.70 -0.23
CA THR A 112 -27.19 1.20 0.94
C THR A 112 -26.35 0.25 1.79
N HIS A 113 -26.69 0.15 3.10
CA HIS A 113 -26.02 -0.76 4.02
C HIS A 113 -26.21 -2.24 3.69
N GLY A 114 -27.40 -2.63 3.21
CA GLY A 114 -27.66 -4.01 2.81
C GLY A 114 -26.79 -4.43 1.63
N LEU A 115 -26.63 -3.54 0.65
CA LEU A 115 -25.76 -3.76 -0.50
C LEU A 115 -24.29 -3.81 -0.12
N LEU A 116 -23.84 -2.94 0.80
CA LEU A 116 -22.48 -2.99 1.33
C LEU A 116 -22.14 -4.38 1.89
N ASN A 117 -22.98 -4.93 2.77
CA ASN A 117 -22.74 -6.26 3.33
C ASN A 117 -22.70 -7.34 2.23
N SER A 118 -23.63 -7.28 1.27
CA SER A 118 -23.66 -8.19 0.12
C SER A 118 -22.36 -8.15 -0.68
N ILE A 119 -21.81 -6.96 -0.95
CA ILE A 119 -20.53 -6.79 -1.66
C ILE A 119 -19.37 -7.36 -0.84
N ILE A 120 -19.34 -7.13 0.47
CA ILE A 120 -18.30 -7.65 1.36
C ILE A 120 -18.36 -9.20 1.40
N ASP A 121 -19.57 -9.78 1.45
CA ASP A 121 -19.79 -11.23 1.53
C ASP A 121 -19.43 -11.95 0.24
N GLN A 122 -19.86 -11.40 -0.91
CA GLN A 122 -19.56 -11.96 -2.23
C GLN A 122 -18.07 -11.83 -2.58
N GLY A 123 -17.40 -10.82 -2.03
CA GLY A 123 -16.02 -10.49 -2.36
C GLY A 123 -15.88 -9.96 -3.78
N GLY A 124 -14.65 -9.89 -4.29
CA GLY A 124 -14.39 -9.45 -5.66
C GLY A 124 -14.25 -7.93 -5.85
N VAL A 125 -14.30 -7.15 -4.77
CA VAL A 125 -13.95 -5.72 -4.77
C VAL A 125 -12.75 -5.53 -3.83
N ASP A 126 -11.81 -4.69 -4.21
CA ASP A 126 -10.57 -4.43 -3.46
C ASP A 126 -10.69 -3.18 -2.58
N ILE A 127 -11.43 -2.18 -3.07
CA ILE A 127 -11.56 -0.85 -2.46
C ILE A 127 -13.03 -0.47 -2.32
N LEU A 128 -13.43 -0.01 -1.15
CA LEU A 128 -14.70 0.68 -0.94
C LEU A 128 -14.45 2.19 -0.87
N PHE A 129 -15.17 2.97 -1.67
CA PHE A 129 -15.02 4.42 -1.66
C PHE A 129 -16.37 5.10 -1.44
N TYR A 130 -16.33 6.30 -0.84
CA TYR A 130 -17.50 7.12 -0.58
C TYR A 130 -17.21 8.56 -0.99
N PRO A 131 -18.14 9.25 -1.67
CA PRO A 131 -18.01 10.67 -1.93
C PRO A 131 -17.98 11.45 -0.61
N LEU A 132 -16.85 12.11 -0.33
CA LEU A 132 -16.62 12.79 0.95
C LEU A 132 -17.30 14.16 1.04
N THR A 133 -17.68 14.74 -0.10
CA THR A 133 -18.27 16.08 -0.22
C THR A 133 -19.79 16.09 -0.28
N GLU A 134 -20.41 14.91 -0.35
CA GLU A 134 -21.84 14.73 -0.51
C GLU A 134 -22.45 14.06 0.72
N THR A 135 -23.75 14.24 0.92
CA THR A 135 -24.47 13.65 2.04
C THR A 135 -24.95 12.24 1.66
N TYR A 136 -24.15 11.24 2.03
CA TYR A 136 -24.53 9.83 1.92
C TYR A 136 -24.63 9.15 3.29
N ALA A 137 -25.37 8.04 3.32
CA ALA A 137 -25.39 7.14 4.47
C ALA A 137 -24.03 6.42 4.57
N PHE A 138 -23.13 6.98 5.37
CA PHE A 138 -21.85 6.34 5.66
C PHE A 138 -22.04 5.01 6.37
N PRO A 139 -21.15 4.02 6.12
CA PRO A 139 -21.22 2.69 6.71
C PRO A 139 -21.22 2.75 8.24
N LYS A 140 -21.91 1.79 8.88
CA LYS A 140 -21.82 1.59 10.32
C LYS A 140 -20.44 1.06 10.67
N ASN A 141 -19.94 1.36 11.87
CA ASN A 141 -18.63 0.89 12.33
C ASN A 141 -18.47 -0.63 12.21
N SER A 142 -19.52 -1.41 12.50
CA SER A 142 -19.50 -2.87 12.33
C SER A 142 -19.25 -3.30 10.88
N CYS A 143 -19.83 -2.61 9.90
CA CYS A 143 -19.58 -2.89 8.48
C CYS A 143 -18.15 -2.49 8.07
N ILE A 144 -17.60 -1.44 8.68
CA ILE A 144 -16.22 -1.01 8.45
C ILE A 144 -15.26 -2.10 8.93
N SER A 145 -15.37 -2.52 10.18
CA SER A 145 -14.52 -3.59 10.74
C SER A 145 -14.70 -4.90 9.96
N TYR A 146 -15.93 -5.22 9.51
CA TYR A 146 -16.19 -6.42 8.72
C TYR A 146 -15.50 -6.42 7.35
N ALA A 147 -15.55 -5.30 6.62
CA ALA A 147 -14.83 -5.18 5.34
C ALA A 147 -13.31 -5.30 5.52
N ILE A 148 -12.77 -4.67 6.58
CA ILE A 148 -11.34 -4.73 6.89
C ILE A 148 -10.91 -6.16 7.20
N GLN A 149 -11.73 -6.92 7.94
CA GLN A 149 -11.47 -8.34 8.23
C GLN A 149 -11.42 -9.19 6.95
N LYS A 150 -12.21 -8.83 5.93
CA LYS A 150 -12.18 -9.47 4.61
C LYS A 150 -11.02 -9.02 3.72
N GLY A 151 -10.19 -8.08 4.18
CA GLY A 151 -9.07 -7.53 3.42
C GLY A 151 -9.46 -6.45 2.42
N ILE A 152 -10.70 -5.93 2.49
CA ILE A 152 -11.19 -4.84 1.66
C ILE A 152 -10.91 -3.51 2.36
N PHE A 153 -10.32 -2.56 1.65
CA PHE A 153 -9.89 -1.28 2.24
C PHE A 153 -10.86 -0.15 1.88
N TYR A 154 -11.01 0.81 2.78
CA TYR A 154 -11.75 2.03 2.52
C TYR A 154 -10.83 3.11 1.96
N GLU A 155 -11.25 3.77 0.89
CA GLU A 155 -10.53 4.88 0.29
C GLU A 155 -10.92 6.22 0.91
N LEU A 156 -9.90 7.03 1.19
CA LEU A 156 -10.00 8.43 1.58
C LEU A 156 -9.35 9.29 0.49
N ALA A 157 -10.16 9.80 -0.45
CA ALA A 157 -9.66 10.72 -1.47
C ALA A 157 -9.30 12.07 -0.82
N TYR A 158 -8.04 12.51 -0.89
CA TYR A 158 -7.59 13.72 -0.18
C TYR A 158 -7.81 15.02 -0.96
N SER A 159 -7.98 14.97 -2.29
CA SER A 159 -8.13 16.19 -3.11
C SER A 159 -9.24 17.14 -2.65
N PRO A 160 -10.42 16.65 -2.18
CA PRO A 160 -11.44 17.50 -1.57
C PRO A 160 -10.98 18.35 -0.37
N LEU A 161 -9.95 17.94 0.38
CA LEU A 161 -9.38 18.71 1.49
C LEU A 161 -8.65 19.98 1.00
N LEU A 162 -8.18 19.98 -0.24
CA LEU A 162 -7.50 21.12 -0.87
C LEU A 162 -8.49 22.11 -1.49
N GLY A 163 -9.76 21.71 -1.63
CA GLY A 163 -10.81 22.49 -2.27
C GLY A 163 -11.65 23.35 -1.31
N PRO A 164 -12.76 23.93 -1.81
CA PRO A 164 -13.68 24.73 -1.01
C PRO A 164 -14.50 23.89 -0.02
N LYS A 165 -14.80 22.63 -0.34
CA LYS A 165 -15.59 21.71 0.49
C LYS A 165 -14.76 20.97 1.56
N ARG A 166 -13.58 21.49 1.91
CA ARG A 166 -12.61 20.84 2.80
C ARG A 166 -13.17 20.46 4.18
N ALA A 167 -13.99 21.31 4.77
CA ALA A 167 -14.57 21.07 6.10
C ALA A 167 -15.57 19.90 6.09
N VAL A 168 -16.34 19.77 5.01
CA VAL A 168 -17.27 18.65 4.82
C VAL A 168 -16.50 17.36 4.60
N ALA A 169 -15.49 17.39 3.72
CA ALA A 169 -14.64 16.23 3.45
C ALA A 169 -13.92 15.74 4.73
N LEU A 170 -13.34 16.65 5.52
CA LEU A 170 -12.67 16.33 6.77
C LEU A 170 -13.64 15.68 7.78
N ARG A 171 -14.85 16.21 7.91
CA ARG A 171 -15.90 15.64 8.77
C ARG A 171 -16.29 14.23 8.32
N SER A 172 -16.45 14.02 7.02
CA SER A 172 -16.77 12.72 6.43
C SER A 172 -15.66 11.68 6.69
N MET A 173 -14.39 12.07 6.48
CA MET A 173 -13.24 11.19 6.77
C MET A 173 -13.15 10.82 8.25
N ARG A 174 -13.32 11.80 9.16
CA ARG A 174 -13.33 11.54 10.61
C ARG A 174 -14.46 10.59 11.02
N ARG A 175 -15.63 10.70 10.38
CA ARG A 175 -16.76 9.79 10.62
C ARG A 175 -16.43 8.36 10.19
N LEU A 176 -15.78 8.18 9.04
CA LEU A 176 -15.34 6.86 8.56
C LEU A 176 -14.29 6.24 9.48
N MET A 177 -13.31 7.04 9.93
CA MET A 177 -12.20 6.57 10.76
C MET A 177 -12.48 6.61 12.27
N HIS A 178 -13.72 6.87 12.69
CA HIS A 178 -14.02 7.15 14.09
C HIS A 178 -13.63 5.98 15.02
N HIS A 179 -13.94 4.74 14.60
CA HIS A 179 -13.68 3.53 15.38
C HIS A 179 -12.39 2.81 14.96
N GLU A 180 -12.13 2.73 13.65
CA GLU A 180 -10.99 2.00 13.09
C GLU A 180 -9.88 2.95 12.66
N ARG A 181 -8.62 2.60 12.97
CA ARG A 181 -7.43 3.38 12.58
C ARG A 181 -6.67 2.77 11.40
N THR A 182 -6.97 1.52 11.06
CA THR A 182 -6.36 0.75 9.97
C THR A 182 -7.40 0.36 8.93
N GLY A 183 -6.98 -0.19 7.79
CA GLY A 183 -7.91 -0.60 6.73
C GLY A 183 -8.42 0.55 5.86
N PHE A 184 -7.71 1.68 5.89
CA PHE A 184 -7.94 2.83 5.03
C PHE A 184 -6.73 3.09 4.13
N ILE A 185 -6.95 3.70 2.97
CA ILE A 185 -5.90 4.19 2.07
C ILE A 185 -6.14 5.67 1.76
N PHE A 186 -5.06 6.43 1.62
CA PHE A 186 -5.14 7.75 0.98
C PHE A 186 -4.90 7.61 -0.52
N SER A 187 -5.69 8.33 -1.30
CA SER A 187 -5.49 8.48 -2.74
C SER A 187 -5.82 9.91 -3.18
N SER A 188 -5.31 10.33 -4.32
CA SER A 188 -5.58 11.70 -4.78
C SER A 188 -7.05 11.89 -5.16
N GLY A 189 -7.61 11.00 -5.97
CA GLY A 189 -8.98 11.16 -6.47
C GLY A 189 -9.12 12.42 -7.32
N THR A 190 -8.16 12.65 -8.22
CA THR A 190 -8.12 13.84 -9.06
C THR A 190 -7.79 13.50 -10.51
N SER A 191 -8.32 14.29 -11.43
CA SER A 191 -7.93 14.32 -12.84
C SER A 191 -6.81 15.32 -13.12
N SER A 192 -6.62 16.30 -12.23
CA SER A 192 -5.78 17.47 -12.48
C SER A 192 -4.49 17.43 -11.66
N PRO A 193 -3.34 17.76 -12.27
CA PRO A 193 -2.05 17.62 -11.61
C PRO A 193 -1.91 18.54 -10.40
N GLU A 194 -2.59 19.69 -10.38
CA GLU A 194 -2.50 20.69 -9.32
C GLU A 194 -2.84 20.16 -7.92
N PHE A 195 -3.76 19.20 -7.83
CA PHE A 195 -4.19 18.62 -6.56
C PHE A 195 -3.28 17.51 -6.06
N LEU A 196 -2.35 17.00 -6.87
CA LEU A 196 -1.37 15.99 -6.41
C LEU A 196 -0.41 16.56 -5.36
N ARG A 197 -0.16 15.78 -4.31
CA ARG A 197 0.77 16.09 -3.21
C ARG A 197 1.75 14.93 -2.98
N GLY A 198 2.91 15.22 -2.41
CA GLY A 198 3.92 14.19 -2.15
C GLY A 198 3.48 13.17 -1.10
N PRO A 199 3.99 11.92 -1.12
CA PRO A 199 3.60 10.88 -0.16
C PRO A 199 3.73 11.30 1.31
N LEU A 200 4.79 12.06 1.64
CA LEU A 200 5.03 12.59 2.98
C LEU A 200 3.98 13.64 3.36
N ASP A 201 3.71 14.61 2.47
CA ASP A 201 2.68 15.63 2.68
C ASP A 201 1.30 14.99 2.89
N VAL A 202 0.97 13.99 2.08
CA VAL A 202 -0.29 13.24 2.20
C VAL A 202 -0.36 12.51 3.54
N SER A 203 0.74 11.91 4.01
CA SER A 203 0.72 11.28 5.34
C SER A 203 0.49 12.28 6.47
N PHE A 204 1.00 13.51 6.36
CA PHE A 204 0.74 14.54 7.37
C PHE A 204 -0.74 14.95 7.44
N LEU A 205 -1.53 14.75 6.37
CA LEU A 205 -2.99 14.93 6.43
C LEU A 205 -3.66 13.96 7.41
N GLY A 206 -3.03 12.82 7.70
CA GLY A 206 -3.52 11.88 8.72
C GLY A 206 -3.59 12.49 10.12
N HIS A 207 -2.74 13.47 10.45
CA HIS A 207 -2.83 14.18 11.73
C HIS A 207 -4.08 15.05 11.85
N LEU A 208 -4.60 15.56 10.73
CA LEU A 208 -5.90 16.26 10.72
C LEU A 208 -7.07 15.32 11.05
N LEU A 209 -6.84 14.00 10.89
CA LEU A 209 -7.76 12.92 11.26
C LEU A 209 -7.43 12.33 12.65
N GLU A 210 -6.59 13.01 13.44
CA GLU A 210 -6.23 12.60 14.80
C GLU A 210 -5.51 11.23 14.84
N LEU A 211 -4.77 10.91 13.78
CA LEU A 211 -3.93 9.72 13.71
C LEU A 211 -2.53 10.03 14.23
N GLU A 212 -1.95 9.04 14.91
CA GLU A 212 -0.52 9.03 15.21
C GLU A 212 0.30 8.91 13.91
N ALA A 213 1.54 9.41 13.93
CA ALA A 213 2.42 9.45 12.76
C ALA A 213 2.59 8.08 12.08
N ASP A 214 2.67 7.01 12.87
CA ASP A 214 2.83 5.65 12.35
C ASP A 214 1.61 5.19 11.57
N TYR A 215 0.40 5.41 12.08
CA TYR A 215 -0.85 5.08 11.37
C TYR A 215 -1.03 5.96 10.14
N ALA A 216 -0.76 7.26 10.27
CA ALA A 216 -0.86 8.22 9.18
C ALA A 216 0.07 7.87 8.01
N ARG A 217 1.30 7.42 8.31
CA ARG A 217 2.25 6.92 7.30
C ARG A 217 1.74 5.64 6.64
N ARG A 218 1.19 4.70 7.39
CA ARG A 218 0.69 3.41 6.83
C ARG A 218 -0.37 3.61 5.74
N LEU A 219 -1.18 4.67 5.80
CA LEU A 219 -2.21 4.98 4.80
C LEU A 219 -1.68 5.18 3.36
N VAL A 220 -0.42 5.57 3.22
CA VAL A 220 0.21 5.91 1.91
C VAL A 220 1.27 4.89 1.49
N TRP A 221 1.91 4.23 2.46
CA TRP A 221 2.97 3.25 2.19
C TRP A 221 2.46 1.80 2.19
N ASP A 222 1.98 1.33 3.32
CA ASP A 222 1.74 -0.09 3.56
C ASP A 222 0.33 -0.51 3.10
N ALA A 223 -0.68 0.29 3.44
CA ALA A 223 -2.07 -0.03 3.13
C ALA A 223 -2.34 -0.15 1.62
N PRO A 224 -1.84 0.76 0.75
CA PRO A 224 -1.97 0.55 -0.70
C PRO A 224 -1.28 -0.72 -1.18
N SER A 225 -0.17 -1.13 -0.56
CA SER A 225 0.52 -2.37 -0.92
C SER A 225 -0.35 -3.60 -0.58
N ASN A 226 -1.05 -3.58 0.56
CA ASN A 226 -1.99 -4.63 0.92
C ASN A 226 -3.17 -4.72 -0.05
N VAL A 227 -3.70 -3.58 -0.50
CA VAL A 227 -4.74 -3.53 -1.54
C VAL A 227 -4.26 -4.16 -2.84
N LEU A 228 -3.02 -3.88 -3.25
CA LEU A 228 -2.45 -4.50 -4.45
C LEU A 228 -2.31 -6.02 -4.32
N VAL A 229 -1.92 -6.52 -3.16
CA VAL A 229 -1.87 -7.96 -2.88
C VAL A 229 -3.26 -8.58 -2.93
N HIS A 230 -4.26 -7.95 -2.31
CA HIS A 230 -5.66 -8.40 -2.38
C HIS A 230 -6.20 -8.44 -3.82
N ALA A 231 -5.84 -7.43 -4.62
CA ALA A 231 -6.24 -7.38 -6.02
C ALA A 231 -5.56 -8.47 -6.87
N GLU A 232 -4.29 -8.78 -6.59
CA GLU A 232 -3.58 -9.88 -7.25
C GLU A 232 -4.19 -11.24 -6.89
N THR A 233 -4.57 -11.49 -5.62
CA THR A 233 -5.23 -12.74 -5.22
C THR A 233 -6.62 -12.88 -5.82
N ARG A 234 -7.39 -11.80 -5.92
CA ARG A 234 -8.68 -11.78 -6.63
C ARG A 234 -8.55 -12.21 -8.09
N ARG A 235 -7.52 -11.74 -8.79
CA ARG A 235 -7.31 -12.02 -10.21
C ARG A 235 -6.73 -13.41 -10.47
N ARG A 236 -5.85 -13.89 -9.59
CA ARG A 236 -5.19 -15.20 -9.71
C ARG A 236 -5.94 -16.28 -8.95
N LYS A 237 -7.10 -16.66 -9.50
CA LYS A 237 -7.98 -17.70 -8.94
C LYS A 237 -7.35 -19.10 -8.92
N ASP A 238 -6.27 -19.31 -9.68
CA ASP A 238 -5.51 -20.56 -9.79
C ASP A 238 -4.58 -20.82 -8.58
N ARG A 239 -4.29 -19.80 -7.77
CA ARG A 239 -3.40 -19.90 -6.61
C ARG A 239 -4.13 -19.47 -5.34
N GLY A 240 -4.85 -20.40 -4.73
CA GLY A 240 -5.61 -20.18 -3.48
C GLY A 240 -4.77 -19.82 -2.24
N ALA A 241 -3.44 -19.77 -2.38
CA ALA A 241 -2.52 -19.26 -1.36
C ALA A 241 -1.36 -18.53 -2.04
N VAL A 242 -1.08 -17.31 -1.61
CA VAL A 242 0.16 -16.58 -1.93
C VAL A 242 1.04 -16.64 -0.70
N MET A 243 2.02 -17.55 -0.70
CA MET A 243 3.02 -17.63 0.36
C MET A 243 4.22 -16.77 -0.03
N ALA A 244 4.41 -15.65 0.67
CA ALA A 244 5.61 -14.84 0.53
C ALA A 244 6.61 -15.25 1.62
N GLN A 245 7.80 -15.67 1.21
CA GLN A 245 8.91 -15.96 2.10
C GLN A 245 10.14 -15.18 1.65
N PHE A 246 10.98 -14.76 2.60
CA PHE A 246 12.29 -14.22 2.25
C PHE A 246 13.08 -15.28 1.49
N LEU A 247 13.78 -14.89 0.42
CA LEU A 247 14.62 -15.78 -0.40
C LEU A 247 15.55 -16.65 0.45
N ASP A 248 16.06 -16.10 1.55
CA ASP A 248 17.00 -16.76 2.45
C ASP A 248 16.35 -17.87 3.29
N LYS A 249 15.03 -17.87 3.44
CA LYS A 249 14.25 -18.81 4.27
C LYS A 249 13.51 -19.88 3.48
N VAL A 250 13.71 -19.94 2.16
CA VAL A 250 13.07 -20.94 1.28
C VAL A 250 13.56 -22.35 1.63
N PRO A 251 12.65 -23.32 1.90
CA PRO A 251 13.01 -24.71 2.16
C PRO A 251 13.88 -25.29 1.04
N PRO A 252 14.80 -26.24 1.34
CA PRO A 252 15.70 -26.80 0.34
C PRO A 252 14.99 -27.36 -0.91
N GLY A 253 13.80 -27.94 -0.74
CA GLY A 253 13.00 -28.50 -1.84
C GLY A 253 12.34 -27.48 -2.78
N GLU A 254 12.28 -26.19 -2.39
CA GLU A 254 11.59 -25.14 -3.15
C GLU A 254 12.56 -24.11 -3.77
N ARG A 255 13.87 -24.29 -3.59
CA ARG A 255 14.90 -23.37 -4.11
C ARG A 255 14.92 -23.24 -5.63
N TRP A 256 14.40 -24.25 -6.35
CA TRP A 256 14.25 -24.21 -7.80
C TRP A 256 13.36 -23.06 -8.28
N LEU A 257 12.42 -22.58 -7.46
CA LEU A 257 11.57 -21.42 -7.77
C LEU A 257 12.38 -20.13 -7.89
N ILE A 258 13.46 -20.00 -7.11
CA ILE A 258 14.36 -18.84 -7.14
C ILE A 258 15.14 -18.82 -8.46
N GLU A 259 15.65 -19.98 -8.86
CA GLU A 259 16.41 -20.17 -10.09
C GLU A 259 15.53 -19.95 -11.33
N ALA A 260 14.30 -20.47 -11.30
CA ALA A 260 13.29 -20.27 -12.35
C ALA A 260 12.88 -18.80 -12.51
N CYS A 261 12.86 -18.03 -11.42
CA CYS A 261 12.49 -16.60 -11.45
C CYS A 261 13.66 -15.67 -11.84
N GLN A 262 14.87 -16.19 -12.08
CA GLN A 262 16.08 -15.42 -12.45
C GLN A 262 16.38 -14.23 -11.52
N VAL A 263 15.92 -14.27 -10.27
CA VAL A 263 16.13 -13.19 -9.31
C VAL A 263 17.51 -13.37 -8.69
N LYS A 264 18.47 -12.50 -9.03
CA LYS A 264 19.78 -12.50 -8.36
C LYS A 264 19.58 -12.03 -6.91
N PRO A 265 19.85 -12.86 -5.90
CA PRO A 265 19.77 -12.42 -4.52
C PRO A 265 20.79 -11.29 -4.30
N LYS A 266 20.36 -10.22 -3.63
CA LYS A 266 21.29 -9.18 -3.15
C LYS A 266 22.10 -9.80 -2.03
N VAL A 267 23.30 -10.27 -2.34
CA VAL A 267 24.27 -10.75 -1.35
C VAL A 267 24.61 -9.58 -0.43
N GLN A 268 24.15 -9.65 0.82
CA GLN A 268 24.69 -8.78 1.87
C GLN A 268 26.12 -9.26 2.18
N PRO A 269 27.11 -8.35 2.30
CA PRO A 269 28.48 -8.74 2.61
C PRO A 269 28.51 -9.38 4.01
N THR A 270 28.84 -10.67 4.04
CA THR A 270 28.98 -11.43 5.28
C THR A 270 30.14 -10.87 6.10
N GLN A 271 29.88 -10.66 7.39
CA GLN A 271 30.87 -10.25 8.38
C GLN A 271 31.93 -11.35 8.57
N GLN A 272 32.98 -11.35 7.75
CA GLN A 272 34.20 -12.15 7.95
C GLN A 272 35.43 -11.26 8.12
N LYS A 273 35.30 -10.15 8.85
CA LYS A 273 36.41 -9.22 9.15
C LYS A 273 36.70 -9.01 10.64
N GLN A 274 36.35 -9.96 11.51
CA GLN A 274 36.70 -9.90 12.94
C GLN A 274 37.65 -10.99 13.45
N GLN A 275 38.06 -11.98 12.64
CA GLN A 275 39.03 -12.99 13.09
C GLN A 275 40.50 -12.71 12.75
N GLN A 276 40.83 -11.65 12.00
CA GLN A 276 42.22 -11.30 11.67
C GLN A 276 42.85 -10.19 12.54
N LYS A 277 42.12 -9.62 13.52
CA LYS A 277 42.68 -8.62 14.46
C LYS A 277 43.20 -9.20 15.78
N GLY A 278 42.87 -10.45 16.12
CA GLY A 278 43.31 -11.10 17.37
C GLY A 278 44.70 -11.73 17.34
N GLN A 279 45.28 -11.97 16.15
CA GLN A 279 46.58 -12.65 16.03
C GLN A 279 47.79 -11.70 15.91
N LYS A 280 47.58 -10.37 15.90
CA LYS A 280 48.68 -9.40 15.89
C LYS A 280 48.99 -8.77 17.25
N GLN A 281 48.17 -9.01 18.29
CA GLN A 281 48.45 -8.52 19.65
C GLN A 281 49.09 -9.57 20.57
N ALA A 282 49.17 -10.84 20.16
CA ALA A 282 49.79 -11.90 20.95
C ALA A 282 51.32 -12.03 20.73
N ALA A 283 51.91 -11.28 19.80
CA ALA A 283 53.34 -11.37 19.47
C ALA A 283 54.21 -10.24 20.09
N GLU A 284 53.61 -9.23 20.71
CA GLU A 284 54.35 -8.10 21.33
C GLU A 284 54.42 -8.17 22.87
N THR A 285 53.69 -9.08 23.53
CA THR A 285 53.68 -9.19 25.00
C THR A 285 54.65 -10.25 25.56
N GLN A 286 55.38 -10.99 24.71
CA GLN A 286 56.34 -12.02 25.16
C GLN A 286 57.81 -11.55 25.22
N LYS A 287 58.07 -10.24 25.32
CA LYS A 287 59.44 -9.69 25.44
C LYS A 287 59.70 -8.76 26.63
N GLN A 288 58.77 -8.64 27.58
CA GLN A 288 59.03 -7.91 28.82
C GLN A 288 58.67 -8.80 30.01
N GLU A 289 59.65 -8.92 30.91
CA GLU A 289 59.52 -9.39 32.29
C GLU A 289 59.55 -10.92 32.49
N VAL A 290 60.73 -11.47 32.20
CA VAL A 290 61.46 -12.23 33.23
C VAL A 290 61.95 -11.19 34.23
N ASP A 291 61.38 -11.14 35.42
CA ASP A 291 62.09 -10.97 36.69
C ASP A 291 61.10 -10.86 37.86
N ASP A 292 61.50 -11.53 38.94
CA ASP A 292 61.13 -11.33 40.33
C ASP A 292 60.14 -12.29 41.02
N ASP A 293 60.62 -12.68 42.20
CA ASP A 293 60.38 -13.85 43.03
C ASP A 293 59.36 -13.53 44.15
N GLY A 294 58.87 -14.55 44.86
CA GLY A 294 58.27 -14.35 46.19
C GLY A 294 56.85 -14.87 46.42
N THR A 295 56.80 -16.00 47.13
CA THR A 295 55.75 -16.57 48.01
C THR A 295 54.70 -15.60 48.60
N ASP A 296 53.42 -16.01 48.72
CA ASP A 296 52.83 -16.63 49.94
C ASP A 296 51.29 -16.81 49.83
N VAL A 297 50.78 -17.55 50.81
CA VAL A 297 49.53 -18.29 51.04
C VAL A 297 48.21 -17.49 51.24
N ARG A 298 47.07 -18.22 51.05
CA ARG A 298 45.72 -18.14 51.72
C ARG A 298 44.50 -17.46 51.05
N GLU A 299 43.46 -18.30 50.99
CA GLU A 299 42.03 -18.11 51.35
C GLU A 299 41.06 -17.23 50.51
N THR A 300 39.98 -17.90 50.08
CA THR A 300 38.67 -17.35 49.63
C THR A 300 37.92 -16.65 50.77
N PRO A 301 36.95 -15.74 50.50
CA PRO A 301 35.55 -16.20 50.52
C PRO A 301 34.56 -15.47 49.58
N ALA A 302 33.40 -16.11 49.46
CA ALA A 302 32.19 -15.70 48.75
C ALA A 302 31.45 -14.52 49.40
N TYR A 303 30.70 -13.73 48.61
CA TYR A 303 29.76 -12.74 49.11
C TYR A 303 28.33 -12.97 48.60
N LYS A 304 27.40 -13.18 49.54
CA LYS A 304 25.94 -13.20 49.34
C LYS A 304 25.37 -11.80 49.55
N ARG A 305 24.43 -11.43 48.67
CA ARG A 305 23.22 -10.59 48.81
C ARG A 305 23.19 -9.49 49.88
N GLN A 306 22.73 -8.29 49.47
CA GLN A 306 21.67 -7.60 50.20
C GLN A 306 20.83 -6.70 49.27
N ARG A 307 19.53 -6.69 49.59
CA ARG A 307 18.45 -5.91 48.99
C ARG A 307 17.96 -5.04 50.15
N THR A 308 17.87 -3.72 49.95
CA THR A 308 17.21 -2.83 50.90
C THR A 308 16.39 -1.80 50.14
N GLU A 309 15.11 -1.80 50.53
CA GLU A 309 14.08 -0.74 50.52
C GLU A 309 13.68 -0.09 49.20
#